data_AF-L5N220-F1
#
_entry.id   AF-L5N220-F1
#
_cell.length_a   1.000
_cell.length_b   1.000
_cell.length_c   1.000
_cell.angle_alpha   90.00
_cell.angle_beta   90.00
_cell.angle_gamma   90.00
#
_symmetry.space_group_name_H-M   'P 1'
#
loop_
_entity.id
_entity.type
_entity.pdbx_description
1 polymer ?
#
loop_
_entity_poly.entity_id
_entity_poly.type
_entity_poly.pdbx_seq_one_letter_code
_entity_poly.pdbx_strand_id
1 'polypeptide(L)' 'MTTVHSTPVAVIEDGTAYHFEGDSDETVRHEGRIVIYDHYVRLCGGPTSTWVPRENVEQVLEI' A
#
# COMPACT_ATOMS: atom_id res chain seq x y z
N MET A 1 -11.33 21.54 0.93
CA MET A 1 -11.50 20.83 2.21
C MET A 1 -11.19 19.36 1.96
N THR A 2 -10.04 18.89 2.45
CA THR A 2 -9.82 17.48 2.78
C THR A 2 -8.56 17.44 3.64
N THR A 3 -8.73 17.09 4.91
CA THR A 3 -7.62 16.78 5.80
C THR A 3 -6.93 15.56 5.21
N VAL A 4 -5.79 15.76 4.56
CA VAL A 4 -4.89 14.66 4.25
C VAL A 4 -4.45 14.17 5.62
N HIS A 5 -4.93 13.00 6.06
CA HIS A 5 -4.48 12.40 7.30
C HIS A 5 -2.98 12.09 7.14
N SER A 6 -2.12 13.02 7.55
CA SER A 6 -0.66 12.90 7.43
C SER A 6 -0.08 11.81 8.32
N THR A 7 -0.90 11.25 9.22
CA THR A 7 -0.49 10.21 10.16
C THR A 7 -0.83 8.84 9.58
N PRO A 8 0.15 7.94 9.42
CA PRO A 8 -0.15 6.57 9.03
C PRO A 8 -0.96 5.86 10.10
N VAL A 9 -1.95 5.08 9.66
CA VAL A 9 -2.77 4.18 10.49
C VAL A 9 -1.89 3.05 11.03
N ALA A 10 -1.01 2.52 10.19
CA ALA A 10 -0.07 1.47 10.56
C ALA A 10 1.19 1.54 9.68
N VAL A 11 2.28 1.02 10.23
CA VAL A 11 3.57 0.88 9.53
C VAL A 11 4.03 -0.56 9.73
N ILE A 12 4.24 -1.27 8.62
CA ILE A 12 4.77 -2.63 8.58
C ILE A 12 6.17 -2.51 7.98
N GLU A 13 7.21 -2.82 8.76
CA GLU A 13 8.59 -2.66 8.31
C GLU A 13 9.02 -3.76 7.33
N ASP A 14 8.47 -4.97 7.48
CA ASP A 14 8.65 -6.09 6.55
C ASP A 14 7.31 -6.81 6.33
N GLY A 15 6.75 -6.67 5.12
CA GLY A 15 5.45 -7.23 4.80
C GLY A 15 5.26 -7.50 3.32
N THR A 16 4.13 -8.12 3.00
CA THR A 16 3.69 -8.36 1.62
C THR A 16 2.34 -7.67 1.38
N ALA A 17 2.24 -6.88 0.32
CA ALA A 17 0.99 -6.28 -0.14
C ALA A 17 0.59 -6.84 -1.51
N TYR A 18 -0.69 -7.19 -1.65
CA TYR A 18 -1.31 -7.58 -2.90
C TYR A 18 -2.24 -6.45 -3.35
N HIS A 19 -2.04 -5.93 -4.56
CA HIS A 19 -2.82 -4.81 -5.08
C HIS A 19 -3.09 -4.90 -6.58
N PHE A 20 -4.13 -4.24 -7.04
CA PHE A 20 -4.49 -4.16 -8.46
C PHE A 20 -3.85 -2.92 -9.10
N GLU A 21 -3.27 -3.09 -10.28
CA GLU A 21 -2.75 -2.00 -11.10
C GLU A 21 -3.74 -1.66 -12.23
N GLY A 22 -4.39 -0.49 -12.15
CA GLY A 22 -5.34 -0.03 -13.16
C GLY A 22 -6.63 -0.84 -13.19
N ASP A 23 -7.13 -1.13 -14.40
CA ASP A 23 -8.34 -1.93 -14.65
C ASP A 23 -8.04 -3.44 -14.82
N SER A 24 -6.84 -3.90 -14.43
CA SER A 24 -6.49 -5.33 -14.52
C SER A 24 -7.05 -6.11 -13.33
N ASP A 25 -7.64 -7.28 -13.61
CA ASP A 25 -8.02 -8.29 -12.61
C ASP A 25 -6.80 -9.03 -12.01
N GLU A 26 -5.59 -8.75 -12.48
CA GLU A 26 -4.36 -9.38 -11.99
C GLU A 26 -3.80 -8.66 -10.76
N THR A 27 -3.61 -9.42 -9.68
CA THR A 27 -3.06 -8.90 -8.42
C THR A 27 -1.53 -8.89 -8.46
N VAL A 28 -0.94 -7.73 -8.18
CA VAL A 28 0.51 -7.51 -8.11
C VAL A 28 0.98 -7.63 -6.66
N ARG A 29 2.04 -8.41 -6.47
CA ARG A 29 2.70 -8.63 -5.18
C ARG A 29 3.85 -7.66 -4.97
N HIS A 30 3.82 -6.90 -3.88
CA HIS A 30 4.91 -6.08 -3.38
C HIS A 30 5.43 -6.63 -2.06
N GLU A 31 6.75 -6.69 -1.90
CA GLU A 31 7.43 -7.09 -0.67
C GLU A 31 8.26 -5.94 -0.11
N GLY A 32 8.27 -5.80 1.21
CA GLY A 32 9.08 -4.83 1.94
C GLY A 32 8.26 -3.95 2.86
N ARG A 33 8.74 -2.73 3.09
CA ARG A 33 8.10 -1.79 4.01
C ARG A 33 6.77 -1.28 3.45
N ILE A 34 5.70 -1.34 4.23
CA ILE A 34 4.36 -0.93 3.83
C ILE A 34 3.84 0.08 4.85
N VAL A 35 3.38 1.24 4.37
CA VAL A 35 2.80 2.28 5.23
C VAL A 35 1.33 2.47 4.86
N ILE A 36 0.45 2.24 5.82
CA ILE A 36 -0.99 2.26 5.61
C ILE A 36 -1.55 3.61 6.08
N TYR A 37 -2.29 4.29 5.21
CA TYR A 37 -3.06 5.50 5.50
C TYR A 37 -4.56 5.21 5.33
N ASP A 38 -5.42 6.16 5.70
CA ASP A 38 -6.88 6.01 5.58
C ASP A 38 -7.33 5.66 4.15
N HIS A 39 -6.78 6.33 3.14
CA HIS A 39 -7.22 6.19 1.75
C HIS A 39 -6.16 5.58 0.82
N TYR A 40 -4.93 5.42 1.30
CA TYR A 40 -3.82 4.96 0.48
C TYR A 40 -2.91 4.02 1.26
N VAL A 41 -2.24 3.14 0.54
CA VAL A 41 -1.12 2.35 1.02
C VAL A 41 0.12 2.78 0.25
N ARG A 42 1.20 3.05 0.97
CA ARG A 42 2.50 3.37 0.39
C ARG A 42 3.37 2.13 0.46
N LEU A 43 3.73 1.64 -0.72
CA LEU A 43 4.61 0.50 -0.93
C LEU A 43 6.06 1.01 -1.02
N CYS A 44 6.87 0.66 -0.04
CA CYS A 44 8.28 1.04 0.07
C CYS A 44 9.14 -0.23 -0.10
N GLY A 45 10.26 -0.15 -0.82
CA GLY A 45 11.13 -1.32 -1.02
C GLY A 45 11.85 -1.42 -2.37
N GLY A 46 11.51 -0.57 -3.33
CA GLY A 46 12.21 -0.47 -4.61
C GLY A 46 12.88 0.89 -4.84
N PRO A 47 13.43 1.15 -6.05
CA PRO A 47 13.98 2.45 -6.43
C PRO A 47 12.92 3.57 -6.43
N THR A 48 11.63 3.20 -6.43
CA THR A 48 10.50 4.12 -6.31
C THR A 48 9.54 3.61 -5.23
N SER A 49 8.93 4.55 -4.49
CA SER A 49 7.79 4.26 -3.63
C SER A 49 6.51 4.43 -4.44
N THR A 50 5.60 3.47 -4.34
CA THR A 50 4.31 3.53 -5.04
C THR A 50 3.18 3.84 -4.07
N TRP A 51 2.26 4.71 -4.49
CA TRP A 51 1.03 5.00 -3.74
C TRP A 51 -0.13 4.26 -4.39
N VAL A 52 -0.79 3.41 -3.61
CA VAL A 52 -1.89 2.57 -4.07
C VAL A 52 -3.16 2.99 -3.32
N PRO A 53 -4.27 3.30 -3.99
CA PRO A 53 -5.56 3.52 -3.33
C PRO A 53 -5.94 2.31 -2.49
N ARG A 54 -6.49 2.52 -1.30
CA ARG A 54 -6.82 1.42 -0.38
C ARG A 54 -7.87 0.47 -0.95
N GLU A 55 -8.75 0.97 -1.81
CA GLU A 55 -9.73 0.17 -2.56
C GLU A 55 -9.09 -0.79 -3.57
N ASN A 56 -7.87 -0.49 -4.03
CA ASN A 56 -7.11 -1.34 -4.94
C ASN A 56 -6.17 -2.29 -4.19
N VAL A 57 -6.19 -2.31 -2.85
CA VAL A 57 -5.38 -3.23 -2.05
C VAL A 57 -6.25 -4.41 -1.64
N GLU A 58 -5.91 -5.58 -2.13
CA GLU A 58 -6.60 -6.83 -1.81
C GLU A 58 -6.25 -7.29 -0.38
N GLN A 59 -4.95 -7.34 -0.07
CA GLN A 59 -4.46 -7.85 1.21
C GLN A 59 -3.10 -7.28 1.58
N VAL A 60 -2.87 -7.10 2.89
CA VAL A 60 -1.56 -6.80 3.45
C VAL A 60 -1.25 -7.82 4.56
N LEU A 61 -0.05 -8.40 4.50
CA LEU A 61 0.47 -9.38 5.46
C LEU A 61 1.75 -8.84 6.10
N GLU A 62 1.88 -9.02 7.41
CA GLU A 62 3.13 -8.84 8.15
C GLU A 62 3.89 -10.17 8.18
N ILE A 63 5.22 -10.13 8.13
CA ILE A 63 6.12 -11.29 8.14
C ILE A 63 6.81 -11.44 9.50
#